data_AF-A0A945IAI5-F1
#
_entry.id   AF-A0A945IAI5-F1
#
_cell.length_a   1.000
_cell.length_b   1.000
_cell.length_c   1.000
_cell.angle_alpha   90.00
_cell.angle_beta   90.00
_cell.angle_gamma   90.00
#
_symmetry.space_group_name_H-M   'P 1'
#
loop_
_entity.id
_entity.type
_entity.pdbx_description
1 polymer ?
#
loop_
_entity_poly.entity_id
_entity_poly.type
_entity_poly.pdbx_seq_one_letter_code
_entity_poly.pdbx_strand_id
1 'polypeptide(L)'
;MLSWIHIQSIRDYKKTTQAVILFIVVVFLFSLAPDVFAQGDDVLGVQALEETNLALARTDFITIVARVINVILGLLGIIVVSYFIYAGYLIMTSGGEEDKIAKGKKTMVNATIGLAIVLSSWGIATFIIRALSDATGTGSVSRTAGVRGPSLESFYISGALGSSIDDHYPERNQQDVVRNTSILITFAEPMDPSTIINNTNNSCWREGEVTTDNCPLDEDGNIVDPYYGDCQEIESVQVCDTLITQSINISVVNENEDEESELVGADALTVPQDGDLRNYYTFSIKPQRYLEASEEYLVQVVGGDMVDDDFGVRKKKTEGNNEGEDPFANSYRRFYSWNFTTGDGLDFTPPTVVRVSPAKPNAGELLETIPKNRVVSITFNEPMDPTLVQGGNGQGSSFHHIRMNTTEDVPGEWKVSNGYKTVEFFSSVSCGENSCGETMYCLPAEGSDIFAYTVLIRAAHANIGSEIKWDSIYGTGVADLAGNLLDGDANGIEQATEHNTGVVPTIAPFDQIRDAEKVPDNYYWSFFVEDRIDREPPSIR
;
A
#
# COMPACT_ATOMS: atom_id res chain seq x y z
N MET A 1 -7.59 -64.29 62.67
CA MET A 1 -6.55 -63.39 62.15
C MET A 1 -6.77 -63.05 60.66
N LEU A 2 -8.02 -62.84 60.22
CA LEU A 2 -8.38 -62.70 58.79
C LEU A 2 -9.32 -61.53 58.45
N SER A 3 -9.75 -60.71 59.42
CA SER A 3 -10.65 -59.54 59.18
C SER A 3 -9.89 -58.23 58.93
N TRP A 4 -8.61 -58.14 59.33
CA TRP A 4 -7.82 -56.91 59.21
C TRP A 4 -7.22 -56.69 57.81
N ILE A 5 -7.01 -57.77 57.05
CA ILE A 5 -6.43 -57.73 55.69
C ILE A 5 -7.46 -57.24 54.65
N HIS A 6 -8.76 -57.47 54.88
CA HIS A 6 -9.78 -57.11 53.88
C HIS A 6 -10.12 -55.61 53.84
N ILE A 7 -9.96 -54.89 54.97
CA ILE A 7 -10.31 -53.46 55.07
C ILE A 7 -9.19 -52.56 54.52
N GLN A 8 -7.92 -52.97 54.65
CA GLN A 8 -6.79 -52.22 54.08
C GLN A 8 -6.78 -52.30 52.55
N SER A 9 -7.04 -53.49 51.99
CA SER A 9 -7.13 -53.70 50.54
C SER A 9 -8.19 -52.82 49.84
N ILE A 10 -9.36 -52.59 50.46
CA ILE A 10 -10.42 -51.75 49.88
C ILE A 10 -10.05 -50.25 49.90
N ARG A 11 -9.33 -49.81 50.94
CA ARG A 11 -8.90 -48.41 51.08
C ARG A 11 -7.77 -48.07 50.09
N ASP A 12 -6.86 -49.01 49.86
CA ASP A 12 -5.77 -48.85 48.90
C ASP A 12 -6.25 -49.03 47.46
N TYR A 13 -7.28 -49.87 47.23
CA TYR A 13 -7.98 -49.95 45.93
C TYR A 13 -8.65 -48.61 45.56
N LYS A 14 -9.35 -47.93 46.49
CA LYS A 14 -9.96 -46.62 46.21
C LYS A 14 -8.94 -45.52 45.91
N LYS A 15 -7.80 -45.51 46.61
CA LYS A 15 -6.71 -44.54 46.36
C LYS A 15 -6.01 -44.80 45.02
N THR A 16 -5.82 -46.07 44.65
CA THR A 16 -5.25 -46.44 43.36
C THR A 16 -6.23 -46.22 42.21
N THR A 17 -7.55 -46.45 42.37
CA THR A 17 -8.53 -46.07 41.35
C THR A 17 -8.63 -44.56 41.19
N GLN A 18 -8.60 -43.79 42.28
CA GLN A 18 -8.57 -42.32 42.21
C GLN A 18 -7.30 -41.79 41.54
N ALA A 19 -6.13 -42.38 41.83
CA ALA A 19 -4.88 -42.01 41.19
C ALA A 19 -4.84 -42.40 39.70
N VAL A 20 -5.39 -43.55 39.33
CA VAL A 20 -5.47 -44.00 37.93
C VAL A 20 -6.46 -43.16 37.13
N ILE A 21 -7.61 -42.79 37.72
CA ILE A 21 -8.57 -41.87 37.07
C ILE A 21 -7.95 -40.47 36.93
N LEU A 22 -7.23 -39.99 37.95
CA LEU A 22 -6.50 -38.72 37.87
C LEU A 22 -5.43 -38.76 36.78
N PHE A 23 -4.69 -39.87 36.68
CA PHE A 23 -3.66 -40.07 35.65
C PHE A 23 -4.26 -40.15 34.25
N ILE A 24 -5.37 -40.85 34.06
CA ILE A 24 -6.09 -40.92 32.78
C ILE A 24 -6.69 -39.56 32.40
N VAL A 25 -7.19 -38.78 33.37
CA VAL A 25 -7.68 -37.41 33.13
C VAL A 25 -6.53 -36.46 32.77
N VAL A 26 -5.36 -36.58 33.41
CA VAL A 26 -4.17 -35.79 33.08
C VAL A 26 -3.61 -36.17 31.70
N VAL A 27 -3.57 -37.47 31.37
CA VAL A 27 -3.15 -37.93 30.04
C VAL A 27 -4.16 -37.53 28.95
N PHE A 28 -5.47 -37.56 29.25
CA PHE A 28 -6.51 -37.06 28.33
C PHE A 28 -6.47 -35.54 28.16
N LEU A 29 -6.14 -34.78 29.22
CA LEU A 29 -5.85 -33.34 29.16
C LEU A 29 -4.58 -33.02 28.36
N PHE A 30 -3.58 -33.91 28.36
CA PHE A 30 -2.35 -33.74 27.58
C PHE A 30 -2.46 -34.22 26.13
N SER A 31 -3.38 -35.16 25.85
CA SER A 31 -3.62 -35.74 24.51
C SER A 31 -4.73 -35.03 23.74
N LEU A 32 -5.49 -34.15 24.40
CA LEU A 32 -6.38 -33.16 23.81
C LEU A 32 -5.77 -31.77 23.96
N ALA A 33 -4.55 -31.56 23.48
CA ALA A 33 -4.18 -30.23 23.01
C ALA A 33 -4.82 -30.08 21.61
N PRO A 34 -6.03 -29.50 21.47
CA PRO A 34 -6.37 -28.93 20.17
C PRO A 34 -5.38 -27.79 19.91
N ASP A 35 -5.14 -27.50 18.63
CA ASP A 35 -4.82 -26.13 18.25
C ASP A 35 -5.84 -25.22 18.95
N VAL A 36 -5.36 -24.32 19.78
CA VAL A 36 -6.21 -23.37 20.49
C VAL A 36 -6.83 -22.48 19.41
N PHE A 37 -8.02 -22.83 18.92
CA PHE A 37 -8.90 -21.90 18.24
C PHE A 37 -9.41 -20.92 19.31
N ALA A 38 -8.59 -19.92 19.62
CA ALA A 38 -9.02 -18.73 20.31
C ALA A 38 -9.97 -18.00 19.34
N GLN A 39 -11.29 -18.13 19.54
CA GLN A 39 -12.25 -17.23 18.93
C GLN A 39 -12.25 -15.91 19.71
N GLY A 40 -11.86 -14.83 19.03
CA GLY A 40 -12.33 -13.47 19.31
C GLY A 40 -11.29 -12.51 19.90
N ASP A 41 -10.83 -11.58 19.04
CA ASP A 41 -10.07 -10.34 19.28
C ASP A 41 -8.79 -10.44 20.13
N ASP A 42 -7.66 -10.35 19.44
CA ASP A 42 -6.34 -10.08 20.00
C ASP A 42 -6.26 -8.64 20.53
N VAL A 43 -6.86 -8.41 21.71
CA VAL A 43 -6.89 -7.11 22.38
C VAL A 43 -5.48 -6.62 22.80
N LEU A 44 -4.47 -7.47 22.77
CA LEU A 44 -3.10 -7.14 23.19
C LEU A 44 -2.08 -7.17 22.03
N GLY A 45 -2.51 -7.41 20.79
CA GLY A 45 -1.64 -7.37 19.60
C GLY A 45 -0.50 -8.39 19.62
N VAL A 46 -0.69 -9.54 20.27
CA VAL A 46 0.36 -10.56 20.46
C VAL A 46 0.55 -11.40 19.20
N GLN A 47 -0.46 -11.54 18.33
CA GLN A 47 -0.33 -12.22 17.03
C GLN A 47 0.58 -11.46 16.06
N ALA A 48 0.69 -10.13 16.18
CA ALA A 48 1.62 -9.33 15.40
C ALA A 48 3.11 -9.67 15.69
N LEU A 49 3.40 -10.41 16.76
CA LEU A 49 4.76 -10.82 17.16
C LEU A 49 5.08 -12.29 16.82
N GLU A 50 4.10 -13.12 16.48
CA GLU A 50 4.34 -14.54 16.13
C GLU A 50 4.48 -14.79 14.62
N GLU A 51 3.95 -13.89 13.77
CA GLU A 51 4.14 -13.96 12.31
C GLU A 51 5.47 -13.33 11.85
N THR A 52 6.16 -12.61 12.73
CA THR A 52 7.53 -12.18 12.51
C THR A 52 8.47 -13.27 13.03
N ASN A 53 9.02 -14.06 12.10
CA ASN A 53 9.97 -15.13 12.37
C ASN A 53 11.36 -14.58 12.79
N LEU A 54 11.38 -13.68 13.78
CA LEU A 54 12.57 -13.09 14.36
C LEU A 54 13.14 -14.05 15.41
N ALA A 55 14.02 -14.93 14.96
CA ALA A 55 14.92 -15.66 15.82
C ALA A 55 15.98 -14.72 16.41
N LEU A 56 15.63 -13.92 17.43
CA LEU A 56 16.62 -13.41 18.39
C LEU A 56 16.09 -13.49 19.82
N ALA A 57 16.92 -14.08 20.66
CA ALA A 57 16.68 -14.44 22.04
C ALA A 57 16.47 -13.21 22.95
N ARG A 58 15.22 -12.73 23.04
CA ARG A 58 14.63 -12.07 24.22
C ARG A 58 13.15 -11.92 23.95
N THR A 59 12.38 -12.97 24.27
CA THR A 59 10.92 -12.87 24.36
C THR A 59 10.57 -11.67 25.24
N ASP A 60 9.93 -10.68 24.64
CA ASP A 60 9.58 -9.43 25.29
C ASP A 60 8.80 -9.71 26.58
N PHE A 61 9.14 -8.98 27.66
CA PHE A 61 8.54 -9.23 28.98
C PHE A 61 7.01 -9.10 28.93
N ILE A 62 6.52 -8.20 28.08
CA ILE A 62 5.10 -7.95 27.87
C ILE A 62 4.42 -9.17 27.21
N THR A 63 5.06 -9.81 26.23
CA THR A 63 4.56 -11.03 25.56
C THR A 63 4.52 -12.22 26.50
N ILE A 64 5.54 -12.38 27.36
CA ILE A 64 5.53 -13.43 28.41
C ILE A 64 4.38 -13.18 29.38
N VAL A 65 4.19 -11.94 29.83
CA VAL A 65 3.12 -11.59 30.78
C VAL A 65 1.73 -11.82 30.15
N ALA A 66 1.51 -11.39 28.90
CA ALA A 66 0.25 -11.60 28.19
C ALA A 66 -0.06 -13.10 28.00
N ARG A 67 0.95 -13.89 27.59
CA ARG A 67 0.81 -15.35 27.45
C ARG A 67 0.48 -16.03 28.79
N VAL A 68 1.13 -15.61 29.88
CA VAL A 68 0.85 -16.13 31.23
C VAL A 68 -0.57 -15.76 31.70
N ILE A 69 -1.02 -14.53 31.45
CA ILE A 69 -2.38 -14.09 31.78
C ILE A 69 -3.42 -14.91 31.02
N ASN A 70 -3.21 -15.13 29.72
CA ASN A 70 -4.13 -15.91 28.88
C ASN A 70 -4.20 -17.38 29.32
N VAL A 71 -3.08 -17.97 29.74
CA VAL A 71 -3.05 -19.33 30.31
C VAL A 71 -3.83 -19.40 31.63
N ILE A 72 -3.70 -18.39 32.50
CA ILE A 72 -4.44 -18.32 33.77
C ILE A 72 -5.94 -18.13 33.53
N LEU A 73 -6.33 -17.27 32.59
CA LEU A 73 -7.74 -17.05 32.22
C LEU A 73 -8.39 -18.31 31.64
N GLY A 74 -7.66 -19.06 30.80
CA GLY A 74 -8.10 -20.36 30.30
C GLY A 74 -8.33 -21.38 31.43
N LEU A 75 -7.39 -21.46 32.40
CA LEU A 75 -7.51 -22.34 33.56
C LEU A 75 -8.74 -21.99 34.42
N LEU A 76 -9.01 -20.70 34.63
CA LEU A 76 -10.18 -20.24 35.37
C LEU A 76 -11.50 -20.64 34.68
N GLY A 77 -11.57 -20.57 33.35
CA GLY A 77 -12.72 -21.03 32.58
C GLY A 77 -13.03 -22.52 32.81
N ILE A 78 -11.99 -23.37 32.76
CA ILE A 78 -12.12 -24.82 33.01
C ILE A 78 -12.60 -25.10 34.44
N ILE A 79 -12.11 -24.34 35.42
CA ILE A 79 -12.54 -24.46 36.83
C ILE A 79 -14.03 -24.12 36.97
N VAL A 80 -14.49 -23.05 36.33
CA VAL A 80 -15.91 -22.65 36.34
C VAL A 80 -16.79 -23.76 35.76
N VAL A 81 -16.42 -24.31 34.60
CA VAL A 81 -17.15 -25.44 33.97
C VAL A 81 -17.17 -26.67 34.89
N SER A 82 -16.05 -26.97 35.54
CA SER A 82 -15.95 -28.09 36.50
C SER A 82 -16.89 -27.93 37.70
N TYR A 83 -17.05 -26.71 38.21
CA TYR A 83 -18.01 -26.42 39.29
C TYR A 83 -19.47 -26.59 38.84
N PHE A 84 -19.81 -26.23 37.60
CA PHE A 84 -21.14 -26.48 37.04
C PHE A 84 -21.45 -27.98 36.91
N ILE A 85 -20.48 -28.76 36.41
CA ILE A 85 -20.60 -30.22 36.32
C ILE A 85 -20.76 -30.84 37.71
N TYR A 86 -19.94 -30.43 38.68
CA TYR A 86 -20.04 -30.93 40.06
C TYR A 86 -21.39 -30.58 40.71
N ALA A 87 -21.87 -29.35 40.52
CA ALA A 87 -23.15 -28.93 41.04
C ALA A 87 -24.31 -29.70 40.39
N GLY A 88 -24.25 -29.95 39.09
CA GLY A 88 -25.23 -30.76 38.36
C GLY A 88 -25.24 -32.21 38.84
N TYR A 89 -24.06 -32.81 38.99
CA TYR A 89 -23.92 -34.17 39.54
C TYR A 89 -24.49 -34.29 40.96
N LEU A 90 -24.21 -33.30 41.82
CA LEU A 90 -24.70 -33.30 43.19
C LEU A 90 -26.24 -33.28 43.25
N ILE A 91 -26.89 -32.47 42.40
CA ILE A 91 -28.36 -32.39 42.32
C ILE A 91 -28.94 -33.70 41.78
N MET A 92 -28.36 -34.27 40.72
CA MET A 92 -28.85 -35.52 40.11
C MET A 92 -28.70 -36.73 41.05
N THR A 93 -27.68 -36.75 41.90
CA THR A 93 -27.41 -37.84 42.86
C THR A 93 -28.00 -37.61 44.24
N SER A 94 -28.78 -36.53 44.44
CA SER A 94 -29.32 -36.16 45.75
C SER A 94 -30.41 -37.12 46.27
N GLY A 95 -31.06 -37.91 45.41
CA GLY A 95 -32.08 -38.88 45.85
C GLY A 95 -33.29 -38.26 46.59
N GLY A 96 -33.51 -36.95 46.46
CA GLY A 96 -34.54 -36.20 47.19
C GLY A 96 -34.09 -35.60 48.54
N GLU A 97 -32.83 -35.74 48.93
CA GLU A 97 -32.29 -35.13 50.15
C GLU A 97 -32.12 -33.61 49.97
N GLU A 98 -32.91 -32.81 50.71
CA GLU A 98 -32.99 -31.35 50.54
C GLU A 98 -31.64 -30.65 50.73
N ASP A 99 -30.79 -31.15 51.63
CA ASP A 99 -29.48 -30.55 51.93
C ASP A 99 -28.52 -30.61 50.74
N LYS A 100 -28.55 -31.70 49.96
CA LYS A 100 -27.69 -31.86 48.78
C LYS A 100 -28.18 -31.03 47.60
N ILE A 101 -29.49 -30.90 47.46
CA ILE A 101 -30.11 -30.04 46.45
C ILE A 101 -29.80 -28.57 46.76
N ALA A 102 -29.93 -28.15 48.03
CA ALA A 102 -29.60 -26.81 48.48
C ALA A 102 -28.12 -26.48 48.25
N LYS A 103 -27.23 -27.43 48.54
CA LYS A 103 -25.79 -27.29 48.30
C LYS A 103 -25.46 -27.17 46.81
N GLY A 104 -26.06 -27.97 45.93
CA GLY A 104 -25.86 -27.90 44.50
C GLY A 104 -26.31 -26.57 43.89
N LYS A 105 -27.50 -26.09 44.29
CA LYS A 105 -28.01 -24.77 43.88
C LYS A 105 -27.09 -23.63 44.34
N LYS A 106 -26.60 -23.69 45.59
CA LYS A 106 -25.66 -22.69 46.12
C LYS A 106 -24.34 -22.67 45.33
N THR A 107 -23.84 -23.84 44.94
CA THR A 107 -22.63 -23.92 44.10
C THR A 107 -22.84 -23.34 42.70
N MET A 108 -24.00 -23.56 42.07
CA MET A 108 -24.32 -22.93 40.77
C MET A 108 -24.38 -21.41 40.87
N VAL A 109 -25.04 -20.86 41.89
CA VAL A 109 -25.14 -19.39 42.10
C VAL A 109 -23.76 -18.78 42.27
N ASN A 110 -22.89 -19.41 43.07
CA ASN A 110 -21.53 -18.92 43.28
C ASN A 110 -20.68 -19.00 41.99
N ALA A 111 -20.84 -20.05 41.18
CA ALA A 111 -20.15 -20.18 39.90
C ALA A 111 -20.58 -19.11 38.89
N THR A 112 -21.89 -18.80 38.83
CA THR A 112 -22.42 -17.72 37.97
C THR A 112 -21.88 -16.34 38.38
N ILE A 113 -21.79 -16.06 39.68
CA ILE A 113 -21.20 -14.80 40.18
C ILE A 113 -19.73 -14.71 39.77
N GLY A 114 -18.96 -15.80 39.90
CA GLY A 114 -17.57 -15.86 39.46
C GLY A 114 -17.41 -15.60 37.96
N LEU A 115 -18.26 -16.20 37.13
CA LEU A 115 -18.27 -15.99 35.69
C LEU A 115 -18.58 -14.52 35.33
N ALA A 116 -19.57 -13.92 36.00
CA ALA A 116 -19.93 -12.52 35.78
C ALA A 116 -18.78 -11.56 36.10
N ILE A 117 -17.99 -11.84 37.15
CA ILE A 117 -16.82 -11.03 37.52
C ILE A 117 -15.73 -11.12 36.45
N VAL A 118 -15.43 -12.32 35.94
CA VAL A 118 -14.40 -12.52 34.89
C VAL A 118 -14.78 -11.78 33.61
N LEU A 119 -16.03 -11.90 33.16
CA LEU A 119 -16.52 -11.22 31.96
C LEU A 119 -16.52 -9.70 32.13
N SER A 120 -16.91 -9.22 33.32
CA SER A 120 -16.90 -7.78 33.63
C SER A 120 -15.47 -7.22 33.68
N SER A 121 -14.52 -7.99 34.24
CA SER A 121 -13.11 -7.58 34.29
C SER A 121 -12.52 -7.38 32.90
N TRP A 122 -12.83 -8.28 31.96
CA TRP A 122 -12.40 -8.14 30.58
C TRP A 122 -13.02 -6.90 29.91
N GLY A 123 -14.34 -6.69 30.07
CA GLY A 123 -15.03 -5.52 29.51
C GLY A 123 -14.55 -4.18 30.07
N ILE A 124 -14.20 -4.13 31.36
CA ILE A 124 -13.66 -2.90 31.98
C ILE A 124 -12.24 -2.63 31.48
N ALA A 125 -11.39 -3.65 31.37
CA ALA A 125 -10.03 -3.50 30.87
C ALA A 125 -10.00 -3.00 29.42
N THR A 126 -10.83 -3.58 28.55
CA THR A 126 -10.93 -3.15 27.15
C THR A 126 -11.48 -1.73 27.01
N PHE A 127 -12.45 -1.35 27.84
CA PHE A 127 -12.98 0.01 27.88
C PHE A 127 -11.91 1.04 28.27
N ILE A 128 -11.10 0.76 29.32
CA ILE A 128 -10.04 1.66 29.77
C ILE A 128 -8.95 1.78 28.71
N ILE A 129 -8.53 0.67 28.09
CA ILE A 129 -7.50 0.67 27.04
C ILE A 129 -7.97 1.51 25.84
N ARG A 130 -9.22 1.33 25.40
CA ARG A 130 -9.81 2.13 24.30
C ARG A 130 -9.89 3.61 24.67
N ALA A 131 -10.37 3.92 25.87
CA ALA A 131 -10.47 5.30 26.35
C ALA A 131 -9.09 5.99 26.49
N LEU A 132 -8.05 5.24 26.86
CA LEU A 132 -6.68 5.75 26.91
C LEU A 132 -6.10 5.93 25.51
N SER A 133 -6.28 4.97 24.60
CA SER A 133 -5.84 5.04 23.20
C SER A 133 -6.43 6.24 22.46
N ASP A 134 -7.72 6.53 22.70
CA ASP A 134 -8.40 7.71 22.17
C ASP A 134 -7.82 9.00 22.76
N ALA A 135 -7.53 9.01 24.07
CA ALA A 135 -6.95 10.18 24.75
C ALA A 135 -5.48 10.43 24.40
N THR A 136 -4.73 9.39 24.01
CA THR A 136 -3.31 9.49 23.59
C THR A 136 -3.14 9.64 22.09
N GLY A 137 -4.22 9.89 21.33
CA GLY A 137 -4.15 10.18 19.89
C GLY A 137 -3.68 8.99 19.04
N THR A 138 -3.83 7.78 19.54
CA THR A 138 -3.44 6.50 18.89
C THR A 138 -4.67 5.72 18.42
N GLY A 139 -5.88 6.25 18.64
CA GLY A 139 -7.12 5.81 18.00
C GLY A 139 -7.28 6.44 16.61
N SER A 140 -7.77 5.63 15.67
CA SER A 140 -8.01 5.94 14.26
C SER A 140 -8.38 7.39 13.98
N VAL A 141 -7.63 8.02 13.07
CA VAL A 141 -7.90 9.36 12.54
C VAL A 141 -9.28 9.36 11.88
N SER A 142 -10.31 9.78 12.62
CA SER A 142 -11.56 10.26 12.02
C SER A 142 -11.26 11.64 11.45
N ARG A 143 -10.83 11.66 10.19
CA ARG A 143 -10.51 12.87 9.42
C ARG A 143 -11.73 13.80 9.46
N THR A 144 -11.56 14.95 10.12
CA THR A 144 -12.54 16.03 10.02
C THR A 144 -12.30 16.71 8.66
N ALA A 145 -13.33 16.66 7.82
CA ALA A 145 -13.31 17.10 6.43
C ALA A 145 -12.88 18.56 6.27
N GLY A 146 -11.65 18.75 5.77
CA GLY A 146 -11.29 19.87 4.92
C GLY A 146 -11.42 19.41 3.46
N VAL A 147 -12.11 20.19 2.65
CA VAL A 147 -12.44 19.95 1.25
C VAL A 147 -11.23 19.46 0.44
N ARG A 148 -11.21 18.18 0.06
CA ARG A 148 -10.31 17.60 -0.94
C ARG A 148 -11.09 16.58 -1.77
N GLY A 149 -10.72 16.44 -3.04
CA GLY A 149 -11.22 15.43 -3.98
C GLY A 149 -11.09 14.00 -3.45
N PRO A 150 -11.60 12.98 -4.18
CA PRO A 150 -11.62 11.61 -3.66
C PRO A 150 -10.19 11.14 -3.41
N SER A 151 -9.85 10.94 -2.15
CA SER A 151 -8.64 10.24 -1.75
C SER A 151 -8.87 8.76 -2.01
N LEU A 152 -8.06 8.18 -2.89
CA LEU A 152 -8.03 6.74 -3.08
C LEU A 152 -7.56 6.07 -1.78
N GLU A 153 -8.38 5.17 -1.24
CA GLU A 153 -7.94 4.05 -0.40
C GLU A 153 -7.74 2.81 -1.30
N SER A 154 -7.11 2.94 -2.48
CA SER A 154 -6.95 1.84 -3.47
C SER A 154 -5.78 0.90 -3.21
N PHE A 155 -4.94 1.14 -2.21
CA PHE A 155 -3.72 0.38 -1.98
C PHE A 155 -3.82 -0.56 -0.78
N TYR A 156 -4.92 -1.31 -0.70
CA TYR A 156 -4.99 -2.49 0.17
C TYR A 156 -4.36 -3.71 -0.52
N ILE A 157 -3.05 -3.68 -0.76
CA ILE A 157 -2.27 -4.93 -0.94
C ILE A 157 -1.13 -5.03 0.08
N SER A 158 -0.80 -3.96 0.79
CA SER A 158 0.25 -3.98 1.82
C SER A 158 -0.30 -3.63 3.21
N GLY A 159 -1.34 -4.33 3.64
CA GLY A 159 -2.16 -4.06 4.86
C GLY A 159 -1.46 -4.15 6.23
N ALA A 160 -0.15 -3.94 6.31
CA ALA A 160 0.61 -3.77 7.54
C ALA A 160 1.88 -2.90 7.34
N LEU A 161 1.92 -2.03 6.32
CA LEU A 161 2.98 -1.04 6.22
C LEU A 161 2.72 0.05 7.26
N GLY A 162 3.77 0.45 7.98
CA GLY A 162 3.67 1.52 8.97
C GLY A 162 3.05 2.78 8.37
N SER A 163 2.55 3.67 9.21
CA SER A 163 1.74 4.86 8.87
C SER A 163 2.25 5.78 7.75
N SER A 164 3.47 5.58 7.25
CA SER A 164 4.24 6.58 6.51
C SER A 164 4.57 6.14 5.07
N ILE A 165 4.68 4.83 4.80
CA ILE A 165 4.84 4.30 3.43
C ILE A 165 3.57 3.56 3.06
N ASP A 166 2.97 3.98 1.95
CA ASP A 166 1.73 3.42 1.41
C ASP A 166 2.01 2.18 0.54
N ASP A 167 3.03 2.24 -0.31
CA ASP A 167 3.42 1.11 -1.17
C ASP A 167 4.90 1.17 -1.62
N HIS A 168 5.42 0.05 -2.10
CA HIS A 168 6.76 -0.03 -2.70
C HIS A 168 6.86 -1.19 -3.72
N TYR A 169 7.79 -1.04 -4.67
CA TYR A 169 8.19 -2.09 -5.61
C TYR A 169 9.72 -2.18 -5.65
N PRO A 170 10.33 -3.37 -5.74
CA PRO A 170 9.73 -4.71 -5.72
C PRO A 170 9.05 -5.05 -4.40
N GLU A 171 8.18 -6.06 -4.41
CA GLU A 171 7.53 -6.54 -3.19
C GLU A 171 8.56 -7.12 -2.21
N ARG A 172 8.22 -7.13 -0.91
CA ARG A 172 9.11 -7.67 0.13
C ARG A 172 9.42 -9.15 -0.09
N ASN A 173 10.70 -9.49 -0.07
CA ASN A 173 11.25 -10.81 -0.39
C ASN A 173 10.86 -11.32 -1.80
N GLN A 174 10.49 -10.43 -2.72
CA GLN A 174 10.20 -10.83 -4.09
C GLN A 174 11.44 -11.49 -4.69
N GLN A 175 11.22 -12.63 -5.35
CA GLN A 175 12.25 -13.42 -6.01
C GLN A 175 12.21 -13.17 -7.51
N ASP A 176 13.34 -13.40 -8.18
CA ASP A 176 13.45 -13.33 -9.64
C ASP A 176 13.07 -11.96 -10.22
N VAL A 177 13.47 -10.88 -9.51
CA VAL A 177 13.27 -9.51 -9.99
C VAL A 177 14.24 -9.22 -11.14
N VAL A 178 13.73 -8.68 -12.24
CA VAL A 178 14.56 -8.34 -13.42
C VAL A 178 15.55 -7.22 -13.10
N ARG A 179 16.77 -7.33 -13.64
CA ARG A 179 17.91 -6.52 -13.19
C ARG A 179 17.88 -5.05 -13.64
N ASN A 180 17.06 -4.71 -14.62
CA ASN A 180 16.87 -3.36 -15.13
C ASN A 180 15.58 -2.70 -14.62
N THR A 181 14.91 -3.28 -13.63
CA THR A 181 13.70 -2.67 -13.05
C THR A 181 14.03 -1.42 -12.25
N SER A 182 13.12 -0.45 -12.29
CA SER A 182 13.02 0.64 -11.32
C SER A 182 12.49 0.14 -9.98
N ILE A 183 12.92 0.81 -8.91
CA ILE A 183 12.44 0.66 -7.54
C ILE A 183 11.45 1.79 -7.27
N LEU A 184 10.25 1.46 -6.81
CA LEU A 184 9.21 2.44 -6.55
C LEU A 184 8.97 2.58 -5.05
N ILE A 185 8.71 3.81 -4.62
CA ILE A 185 8.31 4.10 -3.24
C ILE A 185 7.17 5.10 -3.28
N THR A 186 6.05 4.75 -2.66
CA THR A 186 4.90 5.62 -2.49
C THR A 186 4.71 5.90 -1.00
N PHE A 187 4.73 7.17 -0.63
CA PHE A 187 4.49 7.62 0.74
C PHE A 187 3.01 7.90 1.00
N ALA A 188 2.56 7.67 2.23
CA ALA A 188 1.17 7.96 2.65
C ALA A 188 0.90 9.46 2.83
N GLU A 189 1.98 10.24 2.99
CA GLU A 189 1.96 11.68 3.19
C GLU A 189 2.89 12.37 2.18
N PRO A 190 2.64 13.64 1.83
CA PRO A 190 3.47 14.34 0.86
C PRO A 190 4.88 14.55 1.41
N MET A 191 5.88 14.21 0.60
CA MET A 191 7.30 14.31 0.95
C MET A 191 7.94 15.56 0.34
N ASP A 192 8.99 16.05 0.99
CA ASP A 192 9.85 17.09 0.44
C ASP A 192 10.88 16.46 -0.52
N PRO A 193 10.77 16.72 -1.85
CA PRO A 193 11.64 16.11 -2.83
C PRO A 193 13.11 16.51 -2.67
N SER A 194 13.42 17.68 -2.08
CA SER A 194 14.79 18.14 -1.85
C SER A 194 15.59 17.24 -0.91
N THR A 195 14.91 16.44 -0.09
CA THR A 195 15.53 15.48 0.83
C THR A 195 15.82 14.12 0.21
N ILE A 196 15.26 13.85 -0.96
CA ILE A 196 15.37 12.56 -1.66
C ILE A 196 16.20 12.71 -2.94
N ILE A 197 16.03 13.83 -3.65
CA ILE A 197 16.53 14.05 -5.00
C ILE A 197 17.51 15.23 -5.00
N ASN A 198 18.65 15.02 -5.65
CA ASN A 198 19.59 16.08 -5.99
C ASN A 198 19.32 16.58 -7.41
N ASN A 199 18.98 17.87 -7.53
CA ASN A 199 18.75 18.54 -8.81
C ASN A 199 20.06 18.64 -9.60
N THR A 200 20.34 17.62 -10.41
CA THR A 200 21.62 17.42 -11.08
C THR A 200 21.63 18.10 -12.45
N ASN A 201 20.45 18.21 -13.07
CA ASN A 201 20.27 18.86 -14.36
C ASN A 201 20.04 20.39 -14.23
N ASN A 202 19.96 20.93 -13.01
CA ASN A 202 19.70 22.33 -12.68
C ASN A 202 18.37 22.85 -13.25
N SER A 203 17.36 22.00 -13.35
CA SER A 203 16.03 22.39 -13.78
C SER A 203 15.34 23.24 -12.72
N CYS A 204 14.53 24.20 -13.14
CA CYS A 204 13.79 25.05 -12.23
C CYS A 204 12.39 25.33 -12.74
N TRP A 205 11.54 25.75 -11.81
CA TRP A 205 10.17 26.10 -12.13
C TRP A 205 10.03 27.61 -12.37
N ARG A 206 9.36 27.96 -13.48
CA ARG A 206 8.85 29.31 -13.75
C ARG A 206 7.32 29.23 -13.88
N GLU A 207 6.59 30.35 -13.79
CA GLU A 207 5.11 30.38 -13.88
C GLU A 207 4.55 29.46 -14.98
N GLY A 208 4.18 28.23 -14.61
CA GLY A 208 3.58 27.21 -15.48
C GLY A 208 4.54 26.38 -16.36
N GLU A 209 5.86 26.48 -16.23
CA GLU A 209 6.82 25.75 -17.08
C GLU A 209 8.10 25.34 -16.33
N VAL A 210 8.61 24.14 -16.64
CA VAL A 210 9.95 23.67 -16.24
C VAL A 210 10.94 24.18 -17.28
N THR A 211 11.98 24.91 -16.87
CA THR A 211 13.02 25.40 -17.77
C THR A 211 14.41 25.18 -17.18
N THR A 212 15.39 24.94 -18.04
CA THR A 212 16.82 25.01 -17.70
C THR A 212 17.40 26.39 -18.03
N ASP A 213 16.74 27.12 -18.94
CA ASP A 213 17.20 28.41 -19.42
C ASP A 213 16.58 29.53 -18.57
N ASN A 214 17.41 30.16 -17.73
CA ASN A 214 17.10 31.33 -16.89
C ASN A 214 16.34 31.02 -15.58
N CYS A 215 16.93 30.17 -14.75
CA CYS A 215 16.44 29.95 -13.39
C CYS A 215 16.54 31.21 -12.51
N PRO A 216 15.53 31.50 -11.67
CA PRO A 216 15.66 32.53 -10.64
C PRO A 216 16.78 32.13 -9.69
N LEU A 217 17.73 33.04 -9.49
CA LEU A 217 18.85 32.85 -8.56
C LEU A 217 18.68 33.73 -7.34
N ASP A 218 19.07 33.22 -6.17
CA ASP A 218 19.20 34.00 -4.94
C ASP A 218 20.42 34.95 -4.98
N GLU A 219 20.66 35.70 -3.89
CA GLU A 219 21.82 36.59 -3.79
C GLU A 219 23.17 35.85 -3.83
N ASP A 220 23.17 34.54 -3.53
CA ASP A 220 24.34 33.67 -3.49
C ASP A 220 24.54 32.88 -4.81
N GLY A 221 23.63 33.02 -5.78
CA GLY A 221 23.67 32.36 -7.09
C GLY A 221 23.06 30.96 -7.15
N ASN A 222 22.34 30.52 -6.11
CA ASN A 222 21.62 29.24 -6.09
C ASN A 222 20.21 29.38 -6.67
N ILE A 223 19.68 28.31 -7.24
CA ILE A 223 18.32 28.27 -7.80
C ILE A 223 17.30 28.39 -6.66
N VAL A 224 16.38 29.35 -6.78
CA VAL A 224 15.35 29.64 -5.75
C VAL A 224 14.22 28.61 -5.76
N ASP A 225 13.80 28.16 -6.95
CA ASP A 225 12.69 27.22 -7.14
C ASP A 225 13.14 26.02 -8.00
N PRO A 226 13.99 25.12 -7.46
CA PRO A 226 14.42 23.93 -8.18
C PRO A 226 13.24 23.00 -8.47
N TYR A 227 13.17 22.49 -9.69
CA TYR A 227 12.30 21.37 -10.02
C TYR A 227 13.10 20.08 -9.77
N TYR A 228 12.44 19.07 -9.21
CA TYR A 228 13.10 17.83 -8.82
C TYR A 228 12.41 16.64 -9.48
N GLY A 229 13.23 15.68 -9.88
CA GLY A 229 12.78 14.39 -10.37
C GLY A 229 12.42 14.39 -11.84
N ASP A 230 13.13 15.20 -12.63
CA ASP A 230 12.99 15.25 -14.08
C ASP A 230 14.27 14.83 -14.82
N CYS A 231 14.13 14.65 -16.12
CA CYS A 231 15.24 14.45 -17.05
C CYS A 231 15.15 15.49 -18.16
N GLN A 232 16.24 16.21 -18.39
CA GLN A 232 16.33 17.24 -19.42
C GLN A 232 17.37 16.85 -20.47
N GLU A 233 17.11 17.20 -21.72
CA GLU A 233 18.09 17.03 -22.80
C GLU A 233 19.02 18.24 -22.85
N ILE A 234 20.29 18.04 -22.48
CA ILE A 234 21.33 19.08 -22.46
C ILE A 234 22.41 18.67 -23.46
N GLU A 235 22.66 19.49 -24.48
CA GLU A 235 23.65 19.20 -25.54
C GLU A 235 23.48 17.82 -26.21
N SER A 236 22.22 17.38 -26.41
CA SER A 236 21.86 16.05 -26.95
C SER A 236 22.23 14.86 -26.06
N VAL A 237 22.42 15.10 -24.76
CA VAL A 237 22.56 14.08 -23.72
C VAL A 237 21.42 14.26 -22.72
N GLN A 238 20.72 13.17 -22.39
CA GLN A 238 19.70 13.21 -21.36
C GLN A 238 20.37 13.19 -19.98
N VAL A 239 20.15 14.23 -19.18
CA VAL A 239 20.65 14.36 -17.81
C VAL A 239 19.46 14.33 -16.87
N CYS A 240 19.43 13.31 -16.01
CA CYS A 240 18.39 13.11 -15.01
C CYS A 240 18.88 13.55 -13.62
N ASP A 241 17.93 13.83 -12.75
CA ASP A 241 18.22 14.06 -11.34
C ASP A 241 18.62 12.78 -10.62
N THR A 242 19.55 12.92 -9.67
CA THR A 242 20.16 11.79 -8.97
C THR A 242 19.60 11.61 -7.58
N LEU A 243 19.58 10.37 -7.10
CA LEU A 243 19.14 10.01 -5.75
C LEU A 243 20.18 10.43 -4.69
N ILE A 244 19.71 10.98 -3.58
CA ILE A 244 20.50 11.14 -2.36
C ILE A 244 20.58 9.77 -1.66
N THR A 245 21.67 9.05 -1.88
CA THR A 245 21.86 7.66 -1.39
C THR A 245 21.86 7.51 0.13
N GLN A 246 22.05 8.61 0.86
CA GLN A 246 21.97 8.65 2.33
C GLN A 246 20.53 8.65 2.84
N SER A 247 19.58 9.19 2.05
CA SER A 247 18.16 9.21 2.39
C SER A 247 17.49 7.89 2.01
N ILE A 248 17.86 7.35 0.85
CA ILE A 248 17.41 6.04 0.37
C ILE A 248 18.63 5.23 -0.05
N ASN A 249 18.94 4.22 0.76
CA ASN A 249 20.05 3.31 0.52
C ASN A 249 19.54 2.09 -0.26
N ILE A 250 20.20 1.77 -1.36
CA ILE A 250 20.05 0.51 -2.09
C ILE A 250 21.42 -0.17 -2.06
N SER A 251 21.50 -1.35 -1.45
CA SER A 251 22.76 -2.07 -1.26
C SER A 251 22.57 -3.57 -1.41
N VAL A 252 23.66 -4.27 -1.76
CA VAL A 252 23.69 -5.74 -1.74
C VAL A 252 23.83 -6.20 -0.29
N VAL A 253 23.05 -7.22 0.07
CA VAL A 253 23.12 -7.87 1.38
C VAL A 253 24.37 -8.75 1.42
N ASN A 254 25.39 -8.28 2.13
CA ASN A 254 26.61 -9.05 2.35
C ASN A 254 26.46 -9.99 3.56
N GLU A 255 26.86 -11.24 3.41
CA GLU A 255 26.93 -12.19 4.55
C GLU A 255 28.07 -11.84 5.54
N ASN A 256 29.05 -11.04 5.10
CA ASN A 256 30.19 -10.62 5.89
C ASN A 256 29.96 -9.21 6.47
N GLU A 257 29.78 -9.11 7.79
CA GLU A 257 29.55 -7.82 8.51
C GLU A 257 30.73 -6.82 8.40
N ASP A 258 31.91 -7.25 7.96
CA ASP A 258 33.13 -6.43 7.89
C ASP A 258 33.33 -5.70 6.54
N GLU A 259 32.51 -6.00 5.52
CA GLU A 259 32.59 -5.35 4.20
C GLU A 259 31.52 -4.25 4.07
N GLU A 260 31.97 -3.02 3.83
CA GLU A 260 31.08 -1.88 3.59
C GLU A 260 30.27 -2.13 2.31
N SER A 261 28.95 -2.23 2.43
CA SER A 261 28.08 -2.50 1.28
C SER A 261 28.17 -1.36 0.26
N GLU A 262 28.41 -1.71 -1.00
CA GLU A 262 28.41 -0.74 -2.09
C GLU A 262 26.99 -0.19 -2.31
N LEU A 263 26.85 1.13 -2.26
CA LEU A 263 25.59 1.82 -2.55
C LEU A 263 25.38 1.88 -4.06
N VAL A 264 24.20 1.49 -4.52
CA VAL A 264 23.81 1.61 -5.93
C VAL A 264 23.41 3.06 -6.21
N GLY A 265 24.16 3.71 -7.10
CA GLY A 265 23.75 5.01 -7.67
C GLY A 265 22.51 4.86 -8.54
N ALA A 266 21.56 5.78 -8.39
CA ALA A 266 20.29 5.76 -9.08
C ALA A 266 19.85 7.17 -9.47
N ASP A 267 19.11 7.25 -10.57
CA ASP A 267 18.35 8.44 -10.94
C ASP A 267 17.00 8.39 -10.23
N ALA A 268 16.48 9.54 -9.80
CA ALA A 268 15.22 9.62 -9.08
C ALA A 268 14.25 10.52 -9.85
N LEU A 269 13.05 10.01 -10.09
CA LEU A 269 11.98 10.65 -10.85
C LEU A 269 10.75 10.84 -9.96
N THR A 270 10.06 11.96 -10.12
CA THR A 270 8.79 12.20 -9.44
C THR A 270 7.90 13.15 -10.24
N VAL A 271 6.58 13.03 -10.07
CA VAL A 271 5.61 13.92 -10.71
C VAL A 271 4.70 14.50 -9.62
N PRO A 272 4.44 15.82 -9.64
CA PRO A 272 3.54 16.44 -8.69
C PRO A 272 2.11 15.91 -8.85
N GLN A 273 1.47 15.65 -7.72
CA GLN A 273 0.07 15.25 -7.59
C GLN A 273 -0.71 16.34 -6.83
N ASP A 274 -2.04 16.29 -6.84
CA ASP A 274 -2.97 17.28 -6.25
C ASP A 274 -2.97 18.66 -6.92
N GLY A 275 -2.75 18.71 -8.24
CA GLY A 275 -2.80 19.94 -9.04
C GLY A 275 -1.92 21.07 -8.49
N ASP A 276 -2.54 22.19 -8.11
CA ASP A 276 -1.86 23.41 -7.63
C ASP A 276 -1.04 23.22 -6.35
N LEU A 277 -1.35 22.20 -5.54
CA LEU A 277 -0.65 21.97 -4.27
C LEU A 277 0.74 21.33 -4.46
N ARG A 278 1.01 20.69 -5.60
CA ARG A 278 2.31 20.08 -5.98
C ARG A 278 2.85 19.11 -4.93
N ASN A 279 2.03 18.15 -4.53
CA ASN A 279 2.41 17.16 -3.52
C ASN A 279 3.12 15.98 -4.19
N TYR A 280 4.25 15.56 -3.62
CA TYR A 280 5.04 14.44 -4.14
C TYR A 280 4.84 13.24 -3.23
N TYR A 281 4.25 12.17 -3.78
CA TYR A 281 3.95 10.93 -3.04
C TYR A 281 4.78 9.77 -3.56
N THR A 282 4.91 9.65 -4.89
CA THR A 282 5.57 8.52 -5.53
C THR A 282 6.89 8.95 -6.13
N PHE A 283 7.92 8.16 -5.86
CA PHE A 283 9.28 8.31 -6.36
C PHE A 283 9.65 7.05 -7.13
N SER A 284 10.04 7.21 -8.40
CA SER A 284 10.59 6.15 -9.22
C SER A 284 12.11 6.27 -9.20
N ILE A 285 12.79 5.25 -8.69
CA ILE A 285 14.23 5.21 -8.50
C ILE A 285 14.80 4.21 -9.49
N LYS A 286 15.54 4.71 -10.48
CA LYS A 286 16.11 3.86 -11.53
C LYS A 286 17.62 3.69 -11.33
N PRO A 287 18.10 2.47 -11.09
CA PRO A 287 19.54 2.22 -11.00
C PRO A 287 20.28 2.67 -12.26
N GLN A 288 21.39 3.40 -12.10
CA GLN A 288 22.23 3.88 -13.21
C GLN A 288 23.01 2.74 -13.90
N ARG A 289 23.13 1.61 -13.20
CA ARG A 289 23.68 0.35 -13.71
C ARG A 289 22.66 -0.75 -13.47
N TYR A 290 22.67 -1.78 -14.33
CA TYR A 290 21.90 -2.98 -14.05
C TYR A 290 22.34 -3.58 -12.72
N LEU A 291 21.36 -4.01 -11.92
CA LEU A 291 21.58 -4.73 -10.69
C LEU A 291 22.36 -6.02 -10.98
N GLU A 292 23.01 -6.60 -9.99
CA GLU A 292 23.76 -7.85 -10.13
C GLU A 292 22.80 -9.04 -10.20
N ALA A 293 23.25 -10.15 -10.77
CA ALA A 293 22.43 -11.31 -11.03
C ALA A 293 22.46 -12.27 -9.84
N SER A 294 21.29 -12.80 -9.44
CA SER A 294 21.17 -13.73 -8.32
C SER A 294 21.65 -13.18 -6.97
N GLU A 295 21.52 -11.87 -6.76
CA GLU A 295 21.94 -11.19 -5.52
C GLU A 295 20.73 -10.72 -4.71
N GLU A 296 20.87 -10.68 -3.39
CA GLU A 296 19.87 -10.09 -2.49
C GLU A 296 20.16 -8.60 -2.28
N TYR A 297 19.19 -7.75 -2.57
CA TYR A 297 19.26 -6.31 -2.37
C TYR A 297 18.42 -5.90 -1.16
N LEU A 298 18.97 -4.99 -0.36
CA LEU A 298 18.28 -4.29 0.72
C LEU A 298 18.02 -2.85 0.30
N VAL A 299 16.77 -2.44 0.36
CA VAL A 299 16.37 -1.03 0.24
C VAL A 299 16.02 -0.51 1.62
N GLN A 300 16.59 0.62 2.00
CA GLN A 300 16.36 1.27 3.28
C GLN A 300 16.06 2.76 3.08
N VAL A 301 14.89 3.19 3.55
CA VAL A 301 14.45 4.58 3.59
C VAL A 301 14.64 5.10 5.01
N VAL A 302 15.50 6.10 5.17
CA VAL A 302 15.89 6.63 6.48
C VAL A 302 15.17 7.93 6.76
N GLY A 303 14.50 8.04 7.90
CA GLY A 303 13.87 9.28 8.37
C GLY A 303 14.91 10.32 8.78
N GLY A 304 14.67 11.59 8.44
CA GLY A 304 15.56 12.68 8.84
C GLY A 304 15.59 12.85 10.36
N ASP A 305 16.78 12.90 10.96
CA ASP A 305 16.92 13.25 12.37
C ASP A 305 16.68 14.76 12.56
N MET A 306 16.02 15.13 13.66
CA MET A 306 15.71 16.55 13.98
C MET A 306 16.93 17.32 14.53
N VAL A 307 18.07 16.66 14.71
CA VAL A 307 19.21 17.19 15.47
C VAL A 307 20.33 17.71 14.56
N ASP A 308 20.57 17.07 13.42
CA ASP A 308 21.60 17.47 12.46
C ASP A 308 20.96 17.41 11.05
N ASP A 309 20.68 18.58 10.47
CA ASP A 309 19.83 18.82 9.30
C ASP A 309 20.22 18.10 7.98
N ASP A 310 21.23 17.25 7.96
CA ASP A 310 21.94 16.94 6.71
C ASP A 310 21.37 15.75 5.91
N PHE A 311 20.78 14.73 6.55
CA PHE A 311 20.40 13.49 5.81
C PHE A 311 19.08 12.86 6.29
N GLY A 312 18.31 12.29 5.34
CA GLY A 312 17.08 11.53 5.60
C GLY A 312 15.82 12.18 5.02
N VAL A 313 14.81 11.35 4.74
CA VAL A 313 13.56 11.78 4.11
C VAL A 313 12.71 12.61 5.08
N ARG A 314 12.06 13.66 4.57
CA ARG A 314 11.20 14.56 5.38
C ARG A 314 9.85 14.82 4.73
N LYS A 315 8.84 15.07 5.56
CA LYS A 315 7.51 15.49 5.11
C LYS A 315 7.56 16.90 4.53
N LYS A 316 6.75 17.13 3.51
CA LYS A 316 6.53 18.47 2.95
C LYS A 316 5.80 19.36 3.95
N LYS A 317 6.26 20.61 4.07
CA LYS A 317 5.58 21.64 4.86
C LYS A 317 4.17 21.90 4.33
N THR A 318 3.17 21.73 5.20
CA THR A 318 1.75 22.04 4.91
C THR A 318 1.22 22.94 6.03
N GLU A 319 0.21 23.78 5.76
CA GLU A 319 -0.47 24.57 6.79
C GLU A 319 -1.01 23.65 7.91
N GLY A 320 -0.30 23.60 9.04
CA GLY A 320 -0.66 22.77 10.20
C GLY A 320 0.46 21.87 10.73
N ASN A 321 1.49 21.57 9.92
CA ASN A 321 2.66 20.79 10.34
C ASN A 321 3.92 21.67 10.36
N ASN A 322 4.86 21.36 11.25
CA ASN A 322 6.17 22.00 11.20
C ASN A 322 6.95 21.47 9.99
N GLU A 323 7.77 22.33 9.40
CA GLU A 323 8.67 21.96 8.30
C GLU A 323 9.63 20.86 8.75
N GLY A 324 9.87 19.86 7.91
CA GLY A 324 10.92 18.88 8.12
C GLY A 324 10.63 17.76 9.12
N GLU A 325 9.37 17.49 9.45
CA GLU A 325 9.03 16.36 10.31
C GLU A 325 9.47 15.01 9.69
N ASP A 326 10.06 14.16 10.52
CA ASP A 326 10.42 12.79 10.16
C ASP A 326 9.15 11.98 9.88
N PRO A 327 8.98 11.37 8.67
CA PRO A 327 7.86 10.48 8.38
C PRO A 327 7.78 9.31 9.37
N PHE A 328 8.90 8.86 9.92
CA PHE A 328 9.03 7.74 10.83
C PHE A 328 9.13 8.17 12.31
N ALA A 329 8.83 9.43 12.64
CA ALA A 329 8.92 9.94 14.02
C ALA A 329 8.11 9.12 15.04
N ASN A 330 6.96 8.58 14.60
CA ASN A 330 6.05 7.80 15.43
C ASN A 330 6.27 6.29 15.32
N SER A 331 7.19 5.82 14.47
CA SER A 331 7.53 4.39 14.39
C SER A 331 8.69 4.05 15.30
N TYR A 332 8.66 2.84 15.86
CA TYR A 332 9.72 2.34 16.75
C TYR A 332 11.10 2.32 16.07
N ARG A 333 11.10 2.12 14.74
CA ARG A 333 12.28 2.25 13.88
C ARG A 333 12.11 3.54 13.08
N ARG A 334 13.11 4.43 13.11
CA ARG A 334 13.15 5.69 12.32
C ARG A 334 13.54 5.45 10.85
N PHE A 335 13.29 4.24 10.35
CA PHE A 335 13.58 3.85 9.00
C PHE A 335 12.62 2.74 8.59
N TYR A 336 12.41 2.63 7.29
CA TYR A 336 11.73 1.53 6.65
C TYR A 336 12.70 0.76 5.78
N SER A 337 12.59 -0.57 5.76
CA SER A 337 13.46 -1.39 4.91
C SER A 337 12.76 -2.64 4.43
N TRP A 338 13.16 -3.11 3.25
CA TRP A 338 12.75 -4.37 2.67
C TRP A 338 13.85 -4.91 1.77
N ASN A 339 13.81 -6.22 1.56
CA ASN A 339 14.72 -6.95 0.71
C ASN A 339 13.99 -7.50 -0.52
N PHE A 340 14.74 -7.75 -1.59
CA PHE A 340 14.30 -8.52 -2.76
C PHE A 340 15.51 -9.21 -3.38
N THR A 341 15.27 -10.23 -4.21
CA THR A 341 16.32 -11.00 -4.87
C THR A 341 16.20 -10.85 -6.38
N THR A 342 17.30 -10.50 -7.03
CA THR A 342 17.35 -10.37 -8.49
C THR A 342 17.47 -11.72 -9.18
N GLY A 343 16.85 -11.84 -10.34
CA GLY A 343 17.07 -12.96 -11.27
C GLY A 343 18.28 -12.74 -12.17
N ASP A 344 18.53 -13.69 -13.07
CA ASP A 344 19.58 -13.56 -14.10
C ASP A 344 19.10 -12.76 -15.33
N GLY A 345 17.79 -12.53 -15.43
CA GLY A 345 17.12 -11.93 -16.58
C GLY A 345 17.17 -10.40 -16.62
N LEU A 346 17.15 -9.89 -17.85
CA LEU A 346 16.80 -8.51 -18.17
C LEU A 346 15.45 -8.53 -18.89
N ASP A 347 14.66 -7.49 -18.68
CA ASP A 347 13.39 -7.34 -19.37
C ASP A 347 13.50 -6.35 -20.51
N PHE A 348 13.19 -6.82 -21.71
CA PHE A 348 13.16 -6.04 -22.95
C PHE A 348 11.81 -6.17 -23.66
N THR A 349 10.80 -6.67 -22.95
CA THR A 349 9.48 -6.93 -23.50
C THR A 349 8.64 -5.67 -23.35
N PRO A 350 8.03 -5.15 -24.43
CA PRO A 350 7.18 -4.00 -24.30
C PRO A 350 5.86 -4.35 -23.59
N PRO A 351 5.33 -3.43 -22.75
CA PRO A 351 4.01 -3.58 -22.18
C PRO A 351 2.92 -3.43 -23.23
N THR A 352 1.79 -4.10 -23.00
CA THR A 352 0.59 -4.10 -23.84
C THR A 352 -0.65 -3.80 -22.99
N VAL A 353 -1.67 -3.21 -23.62
CA VAL A 353 -2.95 -2.95 -22.95
C VAL A 353 -3.81 -4.22 -22.97
N VAL A 354 -4.05 -4.80 -21.78
CA VAL A 354 -4.87 -6.00 -21.61
C VAL A 354 -6.35 -5.66 -21.71
N ARG A 355 -6.77 -4.57 -21.05
CA ARG A 355 -8.18 -4.17 -20.99
C ARG A 355 -8.32 -2.68 -20.73
N VAL A 356 -9.37 -2.11 -21.30
CA VAL A 356 -9.87 -0.78 -20.93
C VAL A 356 -11.33 -0.86 -20.46
N SER A 357 -11.70 0.08 -19.61
CA SER A 357 -13.05 0.30 -19.13
C SER A 357 -13.32 1.81 -19.20
N PRO A 358 -14.30 2.31 -19.96
CA PRO A 358 -15.24 1.59 -20.82
C PRO A 358 -14.56 0.75 -21.91
N ALA A 359 -15.22 -0.32 -22.34
CA ALA A 359 -14.62 -1.27 -23.26
C ALA A 359 -14.45 -0.66 -24.66
N LYS A 360 -13.29 -0.92 -25.28
CA LYS A 360 -13.08 -0.61 -26.70
C LYS A 360 -13.97 -1.51 -27.54
N PRO A 361 -14.87 -0.97 -28.39
CA PRO A 361 -15.74 -1.79 -29.22
C PRO A 361 -14.94 -2.54 -30.29
N ASN A 362 -15.42 -3.72 -30.70
CA ASN A 362 -14.83 -4.41 -31.83
C ASN A 362 -15.11 -3.63 -33.12
N ALA A 363 -14.31 -3.88 -34.17
CA ALA A 363 -14.48 -3.21 -35.46
C ALA A 363 -15.91 -3.40 -36.01
N GLY A 364 -16.65 -2.29 -36.12
CA GLY A 364 -18.04 -2.27 -36.61
C GLY A 364 -19.12 -2.33 -35.52
N GLU A 365 -18.75 -2.41 -34.23
CA GLU A 365 -19.69 -2.30 -33.11
C GLU A 365 -19.91 -0.84 -32.70
N LEU A 366 -21.04 -0.57 -32.05
CA LEU A 366 -21.36 0.75 -31.52
C LEU A 366 -20.49 1.06 -30.28
N LEU A 367 -20.15 2.33 -30.09
CA LEU A 367 -19.47 2.79 -28.88
C LEU A 367 -20.33 2.53 -27.63
N GLU A 368 -19.70 2.14 -26.54
CA GLU A 368 -20.36 1.98 -25.24
C GLU A 368 -20.82 3.35 -24.70
N THR A 369 -22.05 3.43 -24.20
CA THR A 369 -22.56 4.60 -23.46
C THR A 369 -22.54 4.29 -21.97
N ILE A 370 -21.80 5.10 -21.21
CA ILE A 370 -21.62 4.95 -19.78
C ILE A 370 -22.23 6.13 -18.99
N PRO A 371 -22.69 5.88 -17.75
CA PRO A 371 -23.11 6.95 -16.85
C PRO A 371 -21.90 7.79 -16.41
N LYS A 372 -22.12 9.07 -16.10
CA LYS A 372 -21.03 10.00 -15.77
C LYS A 372 -20.25 9.68 -14.48
N ASN A 373 -20.81 8.87 -13.58
CA ASN A 373 -20.13 8.38 -12.38
C ASN A 373 -19.32 7.08 -12.60
N ARG A 374 -19.11 6.66 -13.85
CA ARG A 374 -18.29 5.50 -14.19
C ARG A 374 -16.80 5.87 -14.21
N VAL A 375 -15.99 5.10 -13.49
CA VAL A 375 -14.52 5.22 -13.52
C VAL A 375 -13.97 4.72 -14.86
N VAL A 376 -13.06 5.51 -15.44
CA VAL A 376 -12.27 5.12 -16.61
C VAL A 376 -11.00 4.44 -16.11
N SER A 377 -10.72 3.22 -16.57
CA SER A 377 -9.55 2.46 -16.18
C SER A 377 -8.88 1.74 -17.34
N ILE A 378 -7.56 1.58 -17.21
CA ILE A 378 -6.66 0.94 -18.15
C ILE A 378 -5.89 -0.13 -17.37
N THR A 379 -5.82 -1.35 -17.90
CA THR A 379 -5.04 -2.44 -17.31
C THR A 379 -3.99 -2.90 -18.31
N PHE A 380 -2.74 -2.93 -17.87
CA PHE A 380 -1.58 -3.40 -18.61
C PHE A 380 -1.24 -4.86 -18.21
N ASN A 381 -0.44 -5.54 -19.04
CA ASN A 381 0.06 -6.89 -18.77
C ASN A 381 1.10 -6.92 -17.64
N GLU A 382 1.77 -5.79 -17.39
CA GLU A 382 2.88 -5.68 -16.46
C GLU A 382 2.91 -4.31 -15.74
N PRO A 383 3.74 -4.17 -14.68
CA PRO A 383 3.85 -2.93 -13.92
C PRO A 383 4.38 -1.77 -14.76
N MET A 384 3.68 -0.64 -14.74
CA MET A 384 4.06 0.59 -15.44
C MET A 384 4.77 1.58 -14.51
N ASP A 385 5.68 2.41 -15.05
CA ASP A 385 6.29 3.47 -14.24
C ASP A 385 5.23 4.52 -13.84
N PRO A 386 4.94 4.70 -12.54
CA PRO A 386 3.89 5.61 -12.10
C PRO A 386 4.16 7.06 -12.47
N THR A 387 5.43 7.47 -12.57
CA THR A 387 5.80 8.83 -13.00
C THR A 387 5.44 9.09 -14.47
N LEU A 388 5.24 8.04 -15.26
CA LEU A 388 4.89 8.14 -16.68
C LEU A 388 3.40 7.91 -16.95
N VAL A 389 2.64 7.41 -15.97
CA VAL A 389 1.19 7.15 -16.10
C VAL A 389 0.29 7.89 -15.09
N GLN A 390 0.86 8.49 -14.04
CA GLN A 390 0.13 9.31 -13.06
C GLN A 390 0.35 10.81 -13.28
N GLY A 391 -0.69 11.58 -12.98
CA GLY A 391 -0.62 13.03 -12.98
C GLY A 391 -1.96 13.68 -13.25
N GLY A 392 -1.99 15.01 -13.17
CA GLY A 392 -3.18 15.79 -13.48
C GLY A 392 -3.56 15.70 -14.95
N ASN A 393 -4.85 15.73 -15.24
CA ASN A 393 -5.40 15.96 -16.57
C ASN A 393 -5.99 17.38 -16.58
N GLY A 394 -5.48 18.22 -17.49
CA GLY A 394 -6.02 19.54 -17.79
C GLY A 394 -5.01 20.68 -17.87
N GLN A 395 -5.50 21.91 -18.11
CA GLN A 395 -4.69 23.10 -18.35
C GLN A 395 -3.79 23.40 -17.15
N GLY A 396 -2.47 23.42 -17.39
CA GLY A 396 -1.44 23.63 -16.37
C GLY A 396 -0.86 22.36 -15.75
N SER A 397 -1.37 21.17 -16.10
CA SER A 397 -0.70 19.92 -15.74
C SER A 397 0.58 19.71 -16.55
N SER A 398 1.66 19.28 -15.89
CA SER A 398 2.89 18.83 -16.56
C SER A 398 2.77 17.41 -17.12
N PHE A 399 1.68 16.69 -16.80
CA PHE A 399 1.46 15.32 -17.24
C PHE A 399 0.70 15.27 -18.56
N HIS A 400 1.26 14.54 -19.54
CA HIS A 400 0.81 14.63 -20.93
C HIS A 400 0.72 13.29 -21.67
N HIS A 401 1.04 12.17 -21.01
CA HIS A 401 1.18 10.87 -21.69
C HIS A 401 -0.15 10.12 -21.83
N ILE A 402 -1.05 10.29 -20.86
CA ILE A 402 -2.43 9.77 -20.94
C ILE A 402 -3.37 10.96 -20.96
N ARG A 403 -4.05 11.13 -22.10
CA ARG A 403 -4.92 12.27 -22.35
C ARG A 403 -6.36 11.82 -22.52
N MET A 404 -7.27 12.58 -21.94
CA MET A 404 -8.69 12.46 -22.18
C MET A 404 -9.19 13.73 -22.87
N ASN A 405 -9.73 13.57 -24.07
CA ASN A 405 -10.21 14.68 -24.90
C ASN A 405 -11.74 14.67 -24.98
N THR A 406 -12.33 15.86 -24.81
CA THR A 406 -13.73 16.18 -25.10
C THR A 406 -13.85 17.54 -25.80
N THR A 407 -15.05 18.12 -25.91
CA THR A 407 -15.20 19.52 -26.35
C THR A 407 -14.62 20.53 -25.36
N GLU A 408 -14.43 20.11 -24.11
CA GLU A 408 -13.88 20.89 -23.00
C GLU A 408 -12.78 20.09 -22.28
N ASP A 409 -11.99 20.77 -21.46
CA ASP A 409 -10.98 20.11 -20.63
C ASP A 409 -11.64 19.25 -19.54
N VAL A 410 -11.06 18.09 -19.24
CA VAL A 410 -11.59 17.14 -18.25
C VAL A 410 -10.72 17.19 -17.01
N PRO A 411 -11.08 18.00 -15.99
CA PRO A 411 -10.24 18.14 -14.82
C PRO A 411 -10.31 16.87 -13.97
N GLY A 412 -9.14 16.38 -13.57
CA GLY A 412 -8.99 15.16 -12.80
C GLY A 412 -7.55 14.68 -12.74
N GLU A 413 -7.35 13.48 -12.24
CA GLU A 413 -6.02 12.88 -12.07
C GLU A 413 -6.03 11.41 -12.44
N TRP A 414 -4.94 10.97 -13.07
CA TRP A 414 -4.65 9.55 -13.27
C TRP A 414 -3.90 9.01 -12.06
N LYS A 415 -4.41 7.92 -11.49
CA LYS A 415 -3.80 7.24 -10.35
C LYS A 415 -3.64 5.77 -10.65
N VAL A 416 -2.52 5.21 -10.22
CA VAL A 416 -2.20 3.81 -10.43
C VAL A 416 -2.84 2.97 -9.32
N SER A 417 -3.06 1.69 -9.56
CA SER A 417 -3.54 0.69 -8.60
C SER A 417 -3.10 -0.72 -9.05
N ASN A 418 -3.44 -1.74 -8.24
CA ASN A 418 -3.22 -3.16 -8.59
C ASN A 418 -1.76 -3.51 -8.93
N GLY A 419 -0.82 -3.20 -8.01
CA GLY A 419 0.60 -3.54 -8.19
C GLY A 419 1.23 -2.85 -9.40
N TYR A 420 0.87 -1.59 -9.62
CA TYR A 420 1.31 -0.75 -10.72
C TYR A 420 0.84 -1.14 -12.14
N LYS A 421 -0.14 -2.04 -12.25
CA LYS A 421 -0.64 -2.55 -13.54
C LYS A 421 -1.92 -1.88 -14.03
N THR A 422 -2.65 -1.23 -13.14
CA THR A 422 -3.93 -0.58 -13.50
C THR A 422 -3.81 0.92 -13.27
N VAL A 423 -4.34 1.71 -14.21
CA VAL A 423 -4.41 3.17 -14.13
C VAL A 423 -5.87 3.57 -14.19
N GLU A 424 -6.31 4.38 -13.24
CA GLU A 424 -7.69 4.82 -13.07
C GLU A 424 -7.78 6.35 -13.07
N PHE A 425 -8.80 6.88 -13.73
CA PHE A 425 -9.06 8.31 -13.80
C PHE A 425 -10.05 8.76 -12.72
N PHE A 426 -9.65 9.76 -11.93
CA PHE A 426 -10.47 10.40 -10.92
C PHE A 426 -10.78 11.83 -11.34
N SER A 427 -12.04 12.10 -11.68
CA SER A 427 -12.44 13.48 -11.95
C SER A 427 -12.43 14.32 -10.67
N SER A 428 -12.11 15.60 -10.80
CA SER A 428 -12.24 16.58 -9.73
C SER A 428 -13.60 17.31 -9.74
N VAL A 429 -14.47 17.01 -10.72
CA VAL A 429 -15.81 17.62 -10.83
C VAL A 429 -16.80 16.91 -9.92
N SER A 430 -17.34 17.62 -8.94
CA SER A 430 -18.41 17.10 -8.07
C SER A 430 -19.76 17.08 -8.78
N CYS A 431 -20.50 15.99 -8.64
CA CYS A 431 -21.75 15.75 -9.39
C CYS A 431 -22.94 15.33 -8.52
N GLY A 432 -22.76 15.27 -7.20
CA GLY A 432 -23.82 14.93 -6.25
C GLY A 432 -23.29 14.17 -5.02
N GLU A 433 -24.18 13.47 -4.33
CA GLU A 433 -23.84 12.58 -3.20
C GLU A 433 -24.19 11.13 -3.53
N ASN A 434 -23.38 10.20 -3.01
CA ASN A 434 -23.61 8.76 -3.12
C ASN A 434 -24.67 8.30 -2.10
N SER A 435 -25.01 7.01 -2.12
CA SER A 435 -25.97 6.42 -1.17
C SER A 435 -25.53 6.50 0.31
N CYS A 436 -24.26 6.78 0.58
CA CYS A 436 -23.67 6.93 1.90
C CYS A 436 -23.60 8.40 2.37
N GLY A 437 -23.98 9.37 1.51
CA GLY A 437 -23.90 10.80 1.81
C GLY A 437 -22.53 11.43 1.54
N GLU A 438 -21.62 10.72 0.88
CA GLU A 438 -20.32 11.25 0.48
C GLU A 438 -20.42 11.92 -0.89
N THR A 439 -19.63 12.98 -1.12
CA THR A 439 -19.60 13.66 -2.42
C THR A 439 -19.07 12.73 -3.51
N MET A 440 -19.85 12.60 -4.58
CA MET A 440 -19.48 11.89 -5.80
C MET A 440 -18.78 12.83 -6.77
N TYR A 441 -17.81 12.27 -7.48
CA TYR A 441 -17.11 12.92 -8.57
C TYR A 441 -17.40 12.20 -9.88
N CYS A 442 -17.70 12.96 -10.93
CA CYS A 442 -18.14 12.42 -12.21
C CYS A 442 -17.39 13.05 -13.37
N LEU A 443 -17.34 12.33 -14.49
CA LEU A 443 -16.93 12.89 -15.76
C LEU A 443 -17.83 14.10 -16.14
N PRO A 444 -17.26 15.19 -16.67
CA PRO A 444 -18.01 16.34 -17.18
C PRO A 444 -19.05 15.94 -18.24
N ALA A 445 -20.32 15.96 -17.86
CA ALA A 445 -21.43 15.77 -18.78
C ALA A 445 -22.62 16.52 -18.20
N GLU A 446 -22.97 17.65 -18.81
CA GLU A 446 -24.09 18.49 -18.39
C GLU A 446 -25.13 18.61 -19.49
N GLY A 447 -26.40 18.33 -19.15
CA GLY A 447 -27.53 18.50 -20.06
C GLY A 447 -28.04 17.20 -20.66
N SER A 448 -29.03 17.28 -21.54
CA SER A 448 -29.68 16.11 -22.16
C SER A 448 -28.84 15.42 -23.24
N ASP A 449 -27.58 15.82 -23.42
CA ASP A 449 -26.75 15.43 -24.54
C ASP A 449 -25.78 14.30 -24.15
N ILE A 450 -25.43 13.49 -25.15
CA ILE A 450 -24.44 12.43 -25.03
C ILE A 450 -23.09 13.00 -25.50
N PHE A 451 -22.09 12.93 -24.62
CA PHE A 451 -20.76 13.48 -24.87
C PHE A 451 -19.81 12.40 -25.36
N ALA A 452 -19.05 12.70 -26.41
CA ALA A 452 -18.03 11.80 -26.95
C ALA A 452 -16.70 12.02 -26.21
N TYR A 453 -16.19 10.97 -25.60
CA TYR A 453 -14.89 10.94 -24.93
C TYR A 453 -13.93 10.11 -25.76
N THR A 454 -12.68 10.57 -25.87
CA THR A 454 -11.58 9.77 -26.43
C THR A 454 -10.39 9.80 -25.49
N VAL A 455 -9.86 8.63 -25.19
CA VAL A 455 -8.63 8.50 -24.40
C VAL A 455 -7.50 8.08 -25.32
N LEU A 456 -6.35 8.72 -25.18
CA LEU A 456 -5.10 8.40 -25.86
C LEU A 456 -4.02 8.12 -24.82
N ILE A 457 -3.34 6.99 -24.99
CA ILE A 457 -2.14 6.59 -24.27
C ILE A 457 -0.99 6.70 -25.27
N ARG A 458 -0.05 7.59 -25.01
CA ARG A 458 1.13 7.78 -25.84
C ARG A 458 2.27 6.87 -25.38
N ALA A 459 2.77 6.04 -26.28
CA ALA A 459 3.99 5.28 -26.06
C ALA A 459 5.21 6.21 -25.96
N ALA A 460 6.17 5.87 -25.12
CA ALA A 460 7.44 6.59 -25.05
C ALA A 460 8.21 6.53 -26.38
N HIS A 461 9.11 7.49 -26.59
CA HIS A 461 10.01 7.48 -27.73
C HIS A 461 11.13 6.46 -27.49
N ALA A 462 11.51 5.71 -28.53
CA ALA A 462 12.68 4.84 -28.41
C ALA A 462 13.97 5.65 -28.41
N ASN A 463 14.94 5.18 -27.64
CA ASN A 463 16.29 5.72 -27.62
C ASN A 463 17.05 5.25 -28.87
N ILE A 464 17.06 6.12 -29.90
CA ILE A 464 17.68 5.86 -31.22
C ILE A 464 19.19 5.53 -31.12
N GLY A 465 19.85 5.91 -30.03
CA GLY A 465 21.27 5.64 -29.78
C GLY A 465 21.56 4.31 -29.08
N SER A 466 20.55 3.59 -28.59
CA SER A 466 20.73 2.34 -27.86
C SER A 466 20.75 1.13 -28.81
N GLU A 467 21.47 0.07 -28.43
CA GLU A 467 21.37 -1.23 -29.13
C GLU A 467 20.05 -1.97 -28.77
N ILE A 468 19.27 -1.46 -27.81
CA ILE A 468 18.06 -2.08 -27.27
C ILE A 468 16.84 -1.42 -27.92
N LYS A 469 16.15 -2.16 -28.78
CA LYS A 469 15.07 -1.65 -29.63
C LYS A 469 13.91 -0.95 -28.87
N TRP A 470 13.60 -1.39 -27.65
CA TRP A 470 12.43 -0.94 -26.88
C TRP A 470 12.79 0.02 -25.74
N ASP A 471 14.07 0.35 -25.56
CA ASP A 471 14.54 1.25 -24.51
C ASP A 471 13.96 2.66 -24.71
N SER A 472 13.23 3.15 -23.71
CA SER A 472 12.53 4.43 -23.77
C SER A 472 13.41 5.60 -23.33
N ILE A 473 13.21 6.74 -23.97
CA ILE A 473 13.71 8.03 -23.50
C ILE A 473 12.80 8.47 -22.34
N TYR A 474 13.38 8.75 -21.17
CA TYR A 474 12.59 9.12 -19.98
C TYR A 474 11.72 10.35 -20.22
N GLY A 475 10.52 10.33 -19.66
CA GLY A 475 9.62 11.48 -19.68
C GLY A 475 8.98 11.80 -21.04
N THR A 476 9.15 10.94 -22.06
CA THR A 476 8.58 11.18 -23.40
C THR A 476 7.21 10.53 -23.63
N GLY A 477 6.88 9.50 -22.84
CA GLY A 477 5.62 8.77 -22.93
C GLY A 477 5.53 7.65 -21.89
N VAL A 478 4.53 6.79 -22.05
CA VAL A 478 4.30 5.64 -21.16
C VAL A 478 5.31 4.53 -21.42
N ALA A 479 5.90 4.01 -20.34
CA ALA A 479 6.82 2.87 -20.33
C ALA A 479 6.65 2.02 -19.06
N ASP A 480 7.16 0.79 -19.09
CA ASP A 480 7.20 -0.11 -17.93
C ASP A 480 8.32 0.26 -16.93
N LEU A 481 8.44 -0.52 -15.85
CA LEU A 481 9.52 -0.35 -14.86
C LEU A 481 10.91 -0.72 -15.37
N ALA A 482 11.01 -1.54 -16.41
CA ALA A 482 12.27 -1.91 -17.05
C ALA A 482 12.75 -0.84 -18.07
N GLY A 483 11.89 0.13 -18.39
CA GLY A 483 12.12 1.17 -19.37
C GLY A 483 11.69 0.81 -20.79
N ASN A 484 10.87 -0.22 -21.00
CA ASN A 484 10.35 -0.58 -22.31
C ASN A 484 9.11 0.24 -22.67
N LEU A 485 9.09 0.76 -23.90
CA LEU A 485 7.97 1.55 -24.42
C LEU A 485 6.72 0.68 -24.69
N LEU A 486 5.54 1.30 -24.56
CA LEU A 486 4.25 0.65 -24.81
C LEU A 486 4.10 0.15 -26.26
N ASP A 487 3.69 -1.11 -26.40
CA ASP A 487 3.21 -1.71 -27.64
C ASP A 487 1.67 -1.71 -27.65
N GLY A 488 1.08 -0.62 -28.15
CA GLY A 488 -0.36 -0.39 -28.15
C GLY A 488 -1.15 -1.32 -29.08
N ASP A 489 -0.57 -1.77 -30.20
CA ASP A 489 -1.25 -2.69 -31.12
C ASP A 489 -0.85 -4.17 -30.92
N ALA A 490 0.06 -4.42 -29.97
CA ALA A 490 0.53 -5.73 -29.54
C ALA A 490 1.14 -6.55 -30.70
N ASN A 491 1.80 -5.88 -31.64
CA ASN A 491 2.38 -6.52 -32.82
C ASN A 491 3.86 -6.90 -32.65
N GLY A 492 4.51 -6.47 -31.56
CA GLY A 492 5.93 -6.72 -31.27
C GLY A 492 6.90 -5.99 -32.20
N ILE A 493 6.47 -4.91 -32.85
CA ILE A 493 7.25 -4.08 -33.76
C ILE A 493 7.18 -2.63 -33.25
N GLU A 494 8.33 -2.08 -32.89
CA GLU A 494 8.44 -0.66 -32.53
C GLU A 494 8.16 0.22 -33.76
N GLN A 495 7.19 1.12 -33.62
CA GLN A 495 6.72 2.09 -34.62
C GLN A 495 6.45 3.48 -34.01
N ALA A 496 6.66 3.67 -32.70
CA ALA A 496 6.52 4.94 -32.00
C ALA A 496 7.53 6.01 -32.49
N THR A 497 8.75 5.59 -32.88
CA THR A 497 9.90 6.48 -33.16
C THR A 497 9.81 7.22 -34.50
N GLU A 498 9.11 6.66 -35.49
CA GLU A 498 8.98 7.32 -36.81
C GLU A 498 7.93 8.45 -36.83
N HIS A 499 7.06 8.52 -35.82
CA HIS A 499 5.87 9.39 -35.85
C HIS A 499 5.72 10.32 -34.64
N ASN A 500 6.37 10.02 -33.52
CA ASN A 500 6.43 10.96 -32.40
C ASN A 500 7.63 11.90 -32.58
N THR A 501 7.49 12.90 -33.46
CA THR A 501 8.58 13.81 -33.87
C THR A 501 9.00 14.80 -32.78
N GLY A 502 9.59 14.36 -31.66
CA GLY A 502 10.40 15.14 -30.68
C GLY A 502 9.80 16.42 -30.07
N VAL A 503 8.64 16.86 -30.53
CA VAL A 503 7.91 18.03 -30.11
C VAL A 503 6.67 17.45 -29.45
N VAL A 504 6.74 17.26 -28.13
CA VAL A 504 5.53 17.25 -27.32
C VAL A 504 4.72 18.45 -27.81
N PRO A 505 3.54 18.28 -28.43
CA PRO A 505 2.89 19.37 -29.11
C PRO A 505 2.74 20.55 -28.15
N THR A 506 3.47 21.64 -28.42
CA THR A 506 3.35 22.89 -27.68
C THR A 506 1.88 23.22 -27.56
N ILE A 507 1.43 23.45 -26.33
CA ILE A 507 0.04 23.62 -25.90
C ILE A 507 -0.67 24.58 -26.87
N ALA A 508 -1.35 24.00 -27.86
CA ALA A 508 -2.37 24.72 -28.61
C ALA A 508 -3.65 24.71 -27.75
N PRO A 509 -4.51 25.73 -27.79
CA PRO A 509 -5.45 26.03 -26.70
C PRO A 509 -6.63 25.06 -26.55
N PHE A 510 -6.60 23.90 -27.21
CA PHE A 510 -7.69 22.93 -27.18
C PHE A 510 -7.11 21.51 -27.22
N ASP A 511 -7.55 20.71 -26.25
CA ASP A 511 -7.13 19.35 -25.90
C ASP A 511 -7.45 18.28 -26.97
N GLN A 512 -7.45 18.63 -28.25
CA GLN A 512 -7.83 17.72 -29.32
C GLN A 512 -6.71 16.73 -29.65
N ILE A 513 -6.96 15.43 -29.37
CA ILE A 513 -6.16 14.31 -29.87
C ILE A 513 -6.15 14.37 -31.40
N ARG A 514 -4.99 14.65 -31.98
CA ARG A 514 -4.84 14.79 -33.44
C ARG A 514 -4.75 13.40 -34.07
N ASP A 515 -5.21 13.27 -35.31
CA ASP A 515 -5.05 12.01 -36.05
C ASP A 515 -3.57 11.62 -36.24
N ALA A 516 -2.66 12.59 -36.23
CA ALA A 516 -1.21 12.35 -36.24
C ALA A 516 -0.70 11.64 -34.98
N GLU A 517 -1.42 11.73 -33.86
CA GLU A 517 -1.06 11.06 -32.59
C GLU A 517 -1.62 9.64 -32.50
N LYS A 518 -2.49 9.22 -33.43
CA LYS A 518 -3.05 7.86 -33.50
C LYS A 518 -2.09 6.90 -34.22
N VAL A 519 -0.83 6.91 -33.79
CA VAL A 519 0.26 6.04 -34.24
C VAL A 519 -0.03 4.59 -33.78
N PRO A 520 0.41 3.53 -34.49
CA PRO A 520 0.12 2.14 -34.13
C PRO A 520 0.45 1.78 -32.66
N ASP A 521 1.64 2.15 -32.17
CA ASP A 521 2.07 1.86 -30.80
C ASP A 521 1.33 2.68 -29.73
N ASN A 522 0.65 3.76 -30.13
CA ASN A 522 -0.22 4.50 -29.22
C ASN A 522 -1.57 3.80 -29.09
N TYR A 523 -2.04 3.64 -27.86
CA TYR A 523 -3.36 3.04 -27.62
C TYR A 523 -4.43 4.12 -27.48
N TYR A 524 -5.49 4.04 -28.28
CA TYR A 524 -6.65 4.93 -28.14
C TYR A 524 -7.98 4.20 -28.28
N TRP A 525 -9.00 4.75 -27.62
CA TRP A 525 -10.39 4.32 -27.76
C TRP A 525 -11.33 5.47 -27.43
N SER A 526 -12.59 5.33 -27.87
CA SER A 526 -13.64 6.31 -27.66
C SER A 526 -14.86 5.65 -27.05
N PHE A 527 -15.62 6.42 -26.26
CA PHE A 527 -16.87 6.01 -25.64
C PHE A 527 -17.79 7.22 -25.45
N PHE A 528 -19.04 6.96 -25.12
CA PHE A 528 -20.02 7.99 -24.84
C PHE A 528 -20.30 8.12 -23.35
N VAL A 529 -20.47 9.34 -22.87
CA VAL A 529 -20.90 9.64 -21.49
C VAL A 529 -22.24 10.35 -21.54
N GLU A 530 -23.21 9.85 -20.78
CA GLU A 530 -24.52 10.49 -20.61
C GLU A 530 -24.64 11.17 -19.23
N ASP A 531 -25.44 12.23 -19.15
CA ASP A 531 -25.81 12.90 -17.89
C ASP A 531 -26.78 12.03 -17.06
N ARG A 532 -26.34 10.83 -16.71
CA ARG A 532 -27.03 9.88 -15.85
C ARG A 532 -26.07 9.41 -14.77
N ILE A 533 -26.58 9.35 -13.54
CA ILE A 533 -25.88 8.72 -12.42
C ILE A 533 -26.44 7.32 -12.25
N ASP A 534 -25.55 6.33 -12.31
CA ASP A 534 -25.89 4.95 -11.95
C ASP A 534 -25.86 4.78 -10.43
N ARG A 535 -26.99 4.31 -9.90
CA ARG A 535 -27.21 4.01 -8.47
C ARG A 535 -27.63 2.56 -8.28
N GLU A 536 -27.55 1.73 -9.33
CA GLU A 536 -27.91 0.33 -9.24
C GLU A 536 -26.88 -0.40 -8.36
N PRO A 537 -27.33 -1.15 -7.34
CA PRO A 537 -26.40 -1.90 -6.51
C PRO A 537 -25.73 -2.99 -7.35
N PRO A 538 -24.41 -3.22 -7.18
CA PRO A 538 -23.72 -4.27 -7.88
C PRO A 538 -24.31 -5.63 -7.50
N SER A 539 -24.46 -6.51 -8.50
CA SER A 539 -24.87 -7.90 -8.28
C SER A 539 -23.78 -8.84 -8.79
N ILE A 540 -23.41 -9.82 -7.97
CA ILE A 540 -22.55 -10.92 -8.42
C ILE A 540 -23.42 -11.82 -9.29
N ARG A 541 -23.03 -12.02 -10.54
CA ARG A 541 -23.70 -12.94 -11.47
C ARG A 541 -22.85 -14.16 -11.74
#